data_AF-A0A8J2F9Z6-F1
#
_entry.id   AF-A0A8J2F9Z6-F1
#
_cell.length_a   1.000
_cell.length_b   1.000
_cell.length_c   1.000
_cell.angle_alpha   90.00
_cell.angle_beta   90.00
_cell.angle_gamma   90.00
#
_symmetry.space_group_name_H-M   'P 1'
#
loop_
_entity.id
_entity.type
_entity.pdbx_description
1 polymer ?
#
loop_
_entity_poly.entity_id
_entity_poly.type
_entity_poly.pdbx_seq_one_letter_code
_entity_poly.pdbx_strand_id
1 'polypeptide(L)'
;MMIEFKEWQFAVRGPTAQEARLKDASRAMDVDEVNLLRKCNLFEESLGLLLLRGFMHVETLQLTDCVLLLEHVAMILSLARERVGEYKETLKSQESAVIYYFTALMKHSEALNSSEVLAKTKELRVVRLVVRHMLQRKDDYALDFLGVAVEGFAKLAESEDFPPQWKEFFATREEMEDFLKLQGIGILEDILLWLSALELAQSVTEDDKTAPTRTGGKEAKKRVRIFLMPKRYPDKKAETRPLSDLLKKVKKAAT
;
A
#
# COMPACT_ATOMS: atom_id res chain seq x y z
N MET A 1 -22.35 4.02 -1.19
CA MET A 1 -22.30 4.86 0.02
C MET A 1 -20.95 5.56 0.24
N MET A 2 -19.83 4.85 0.47
CA MET A 2 -18.54 5.52 0.75
C MET A 2 -17.90 6.18 -0.47
N ILE A 3 -18.01 5.52 -1.63
CA ILE A 3 -17.65 6.08 -2.94
C ILE A 3 -18.42 7.40 -3.16
N GLU A 4 -19.75 7.34 -3.10
CA GLU A 4 -20.62 8.51 -3.27
C GLU A 4 -20.34 9.64 -2.26
N PHE A 5 -19.99 9.31 -1.02
CA PHE A 5 -19.63 10.31 -0.01
C PHE A 5 -18.32 11.02 -0.37
N LYS A 6 -17.32 10.28 -0.85
CA LYS A 6 -16.05 10.85 -1.27
C LYS A 6 -16.19 11.60 -2.58
N GLU A 7 -16.89 11.06 -3.55
CA GLU A 7 -17.31 11.82 -4.73
C GLU A 7 -18.07 13.07 -4.31
N TRP A 8 -18.97 13.04 -3.32
CA TRP A 8 -19.62 14.25 -2.84
C TRP A 8 -18.63 15.28 -2.26
N GLN A 9 -17.64 14.82 -1.48
CA GLN A 9 -16.56 15.66 -0.94
C GLN A 9 -15.66 16.25 -2.06
N PHE A 10 -15.48 15.54 -3.18
CA PHE A 10 -14.48 15.86 -4.21
C PHE A 10 -15.03 16.23 -5.59
N ALA A 11 -16.34 16.08 -5.86
CA ALA A 11 -16.90 16.14 -7.21
C ALA A 11 -16.98 17.55 -7.80
N VAL A 12 -16.54 18.58 -7.09
CA VAL A 12 -16.33 19.89 -7.69
C VAL A 12 -14.96 20.42 -7.29
N ARG A 13 -14.12 20.63 -8.29
CA ARG A 13 -12.73 21.08 -8.14
C ARG A 13 -12.70 22.48 -7.57
N GLY A 14 -12.21 22.60 -6.33
CA GLY A 14 -11.91 23.88 -5.69
C GLY A 14 -12.61 24.08 -4.34
N PRO A 15 -11.96 24.79 -3.40
CA PRO A 15 -12.49 24.99 -2.04
C PRO A 15 -13.88 25.66 -2.03
N THR A 16 -14.12 26.57 -2.98
CA THR A 16 -15.37 27.33 -3.10
C THR A 16 -16.59 26.47 -3.39
N ALA A 17 -16.43 25.35 -4.09
CA ALA A 17 -17.55 24.49 -4.44
C ALA A 17 -17.89 23.47 -3.36
N GLN A 18 -16.89 23.01 -2.61
CA GLN A 18 -17.10 22.22 -1.40
C GLN A 18 -17.84 23.05 -0.35
N GLU A 19 -17.42 24.31 -0.14
CA GLU A 19 -18.09 25.27 0.75
C GLU A 19 -19.55 25.50 0.33
N ALA A 20 -19.81 25.71 -0.96
CA ALA A 20 -21.17 25.89 -1.46
C ALA A 20 -22.07 24.67 -1.17
N ARG A 21 -21.55 23.46 -1.39
CA ARG A 21 -22.30 22.21 -1.09
C ARG A 21 -22.53 22.00 0.40
N LEU A 22 -21.52 22.29 1.23
CA LEU A 22 -21.66 22.19 2.68
C LEU A 22 -22.74 23.15 3.17
N LYS A 23 -22.79 24.36 2.62
CA LYS A 23 -23.81 25.37 2.90
C LYS A 23 -25.20 24.95 2.45
N ASP A 24 -25.32 24.36 1.26
CA ASP A 24 -26.61 23.85 0.76
C ASP A 24 -27.11 22.66 1.59
N ALA A 25 -26.22 21.72 1.95
CA ALA A 25 -26.54 20.60 2.82
C ALA A 25 -26.90 21.06 4.24
N SER A 26 -26.15 22.04 4.78
CA SER A 26 -26.43 22.69 6.07
C SER A 26 -27.83 23.28 6.10
N ARG A 27 -28.23 24.01 5.06
CA ARG A 27 -29.58 24.58 4.91
C ARG A 27 -30.66 23.50 4.78
N ALA A 28 -30.42 22.47 3.99
CA ALA A 28 -31.39 21.39 3.77
C ALA A 28 -31.65 20.56 5.04
N MET A 29 -30.62 20.39 5.88
CA MET A 29 -30.69 19.59 7.10
C MET A 29 -31.00 20.41 8.36
N ASP A 30 -31.05 21.73 8.27
CA ASP A 30 -31.17 22.66 9.41
C ASP A 30 -30.10 22.39 10.50
N VAL A 31 -28.85 22.21 10.05
CA VAL A 31 -27.67 21.98 10.91
C VAL A 31 -26.58 22.95 10.53
N ASP A 32 -25.89 23.55 11.49
CA ASP A 32 -24.76 24.45 11.19
C ASP A 32 -23.63 23.74 10.43
N GLU A 33 -23.00 24.47 9.51
CA GLU A 33 -21.95 23.96 8.62
C GLU A 33 -20.79 23.29 9.37
N VAL A 34 -20.42 23.85 10.53
CA VAL A 34 -19.32 23.33 11.37
C VAL A 34 -19.68 21.97 11.96
N ASN A 35 -20.89 21.82 12.53
CA ASN A 35 -21.35 20.54 13.06
C ASN A 35 -21.61 19.52 11.96
N LEU A 36 -22.10 19.95 10.79
CA LEU A 36 -22.27 19.06 9.65
C LEU A 36 -20.91 18.49 9.20
N LEU A 37 -19.90 19.35 9.00
CA LEU A 37 -18.55 18.93 8.64
C LEU A 37 -17.94 18.01 9.71
N ARG A 38 -18.13 18.33 11.00
CA ARG A 38 -17.68 17.49 12.11
C ARG A 38 -18.32 16.11 12.08
N LYS A 39 -19.63 16.01 11.81
CA LYS A 39 -20.35 14.74 11.69
C LYS A 39 -19.87 13.93 10.48
N CYS A 40 -19.64 14.59 9.35
CA CYS A 40 -19.07 13.97 8.15
C CYS A 40 -17.69 13.38 8.43
N ASN A 41 -16.79 14.14 9.07
CA ASN A 41 -15.46 13.65 9.44
C ASN A 41 -15.54 12.50 10.44
N LEU A 42 -16.39 12.61 11.48
CA LEU A 42 -16.56 11.54 12.46
C LEU A 42 -17.08 10.25 11.84
N PHE A 43 -18.06 10.35 10.94
CA PHE A 43 -18.56 9.20 10.18
C PHE A 43 -17.42 8.55 9.38
N GLU A 44 -16.64 9.39 8.69
CA GLU A 44 -15.49 8.96 7.90
C GLU A 44 -14.47 8.18 8.74
N GLU A 45 -14.01 8.77 9.84
CA GLU A 45 -13.02 8.18 10.74
C GLU A 45 -13.55 6.90 11.38
N SER A 46 -14.81 6.91 11.83
CA SER A 46 -15.40 5.77 12.53
C SER A 46 -15.55 4.57 11.60
N LEU A 47 -16.01 4.80 10.37
CA LEU A 47 -16.16 3.73 9.39
C LEU A 47 -14.78 3.23 8.91
N GLY A 48 -13.83 4.14 8.69
CA GLY A 48 -12.45 3.77 8.33
C GLY A 48 -11.81 2.87 9.39
N LEU A 49 -11.94 3.23 10.66
CA LEU A 49 -11.45 2.42 11.78
C LEU A 49 -12.19 1.09 11.90
N LEU A 50 -13.51 1.05 11.70
CA LEU A 50 -14.28 -0.17 11.76
C LEU A 50 -13.83 -1.18 10.69
N LEU A 51 -13.70 -0.72 9.44
CA LEU A 51 -13.23 -1.55 8.33
C LEU A 51 -11.78 -2.00 8.53
N LEU A 52 -10.90 -1.10 8.99
CA LEU A 52 -9.53 -1.44 9.34
C LEU A 52 -9.49 -2.60 10.35
N ARG A 53 -10.28 -2.53 11.42
CA ARG A 53 -10.35 -3.60 12.42
C ARG A 53 -10.92 -4.90 11.84
N GLY A 54 -11.92 -4.81 10.98
CA GLY A 54 -12.44 -5.98 10.26
C GLY A 54 -11.38 -6.67 9.43
N PHE A 55 -10.64 -5.92 8.61
CA PHE A 55 -9.62 -6.45 7.70
C PHE A 55 -8.33 -6.92 8.39
N MET A 56 -8.20 -6.76 9.71
CA MET A 56 -7.16 -7.48 10.47
C MET A 56 -7.41 -8.99 10.51
N HIS A 57 -8.62 -9.44 10.19
CA HIS A 57 -9.02 -10.84 10.17
C HIS A 57 -9.25 -11.30 8.74
N VAL A 58 -8.55 -12.36 8.32
CA VAL A 58 -8.63 -12.90 6.96
C VAL A 58 -10.04 -13.37 6.60
N GLU A 59 -10.79 -13.87 7.59
CA GLU A 59 -12.18 -14.32 7.41
C GLU A 59 -13.09 -13.17 6.98
N THR A 60 -12.84 -11.96 7.49
CA THR A 60 -13.60 -10.77 7.09
C THR A 60 -13.26 -10.38 5.66
N LEU A 61 -11.98 -10.45 5.27
CA LEU A 61 -11.55 -10.19 3.90
C LEU A 61 -12.16 -11.20 2.91
N GLN A 62 -12.24 -12.48 3.28
CA GLN A 62 -12.85 -13.53 2.45
C GLN A 62 -14.34 -13.32 2.21
N LEU A 63 -15.05 -12.69 3.14
CA LEU A 63 -16.47 -12.32 2.99
C LEU A 63 -16.66 -10.98 2.27
N THR A 64 -15.58 -10.22 2.09
CA THR A 64 -15.61 -8.90 1.47
C THR A 64 -15.42 -9.03 -0.04
N ASP A 65 -16.15 -8.22 -0.80
CA ASP A 65 -15.87 -8.02 -2.21
C ASP A 65 -14.52 -7.31 -2.38
N CYS A 66 -13.48 -8.10 -2.66
CA CYS A 66 -12.11 -7.61 -2.80
C CYS A 66 -11.94 -6.70 -4.02
N VAL A 67 -12.75 -6.89 -5.07
CA VAL A 67 -12.72 -6.03 -6.27
C VAL A 67 -13.23 -4.65 -5.90
N LEU A 68 -14.38 -4.57 -5.24
CA LEU A 68 -14.95 -3.31 -4.78
C LEU A 68 -14.03 -2.61 -3.76
N LEU A 69 -13.34 -3.36 -2.90
CA LEU A 69 -12.36 -2.80 -1.97
C LEU A 69 -11.15 -2.19 -2.71
N LEU A 70 -10.63 -2.85 -3.74
CA LEU A 70 -9.54 -2.32 -4.57
C LEU A 70 -9.98 -1.07 -5.35
N GLU A 71 -11.20 -1.05 -5.90
CA GLU A 71 -11.79 0.13 -6.55
C GLU A 71 -11.87 1.30 -5.57
N HIS A 72 -12.29 1.02 -4.32
CA HIS A 72 -12.31 2.03 -3.27
C HIS A 72 -10.92 2.57 -2.98
N VAL A 73 -9.91 1.71 -2.79
CA VAL A 73 -8.51 2.13 -2.58
C VAL A 73 -8.03 3.03 -3.74
N ALA A 74 -8.25 2.60 -4.98
CA ALA A 74 -7.83 3.33 -6.17
C ALA A 74 -8.48 4.71 -6.27
N MET A 75 -9.80 4.78 -6.03
CA MET A 75 -10.55 6.03 -6.05
C MET A 75 -10.04 7.01 -4.97
N ILE A 76 -9.91 6.57 -3.71
CA ILE A 76 -9.47 7.44 -2.61
C ILE A 76 -8.09 8.03 -2.90
N LEU A 77 -7.13 7.21 -3.32
CA LEU A 77 -5.78 7.68 -3.61
C LEU A 77 -5.73 8.59 -4.85
N SER A 78 -6.61 8.36 -5.83
CA SER A 78 -6.74 9.23 -7.00
C SER A 78 -7.26 10.61 -6.62
N LEU A 79 -8.21 10.69 -5.69
CA LEU A 79 -8.77 11.95 -5.19
C LEU A 79 -7.80 12.67 -4.23
N ALA A 80 -7.05 11.93 -3.42
CA ALA A 80 -6.05 12.46 -2.49
C ALA A 80 -4.98 13.31 -3.20
N ARG A 81 -4.63 12.94 -4.44
CA ARG A 81 -3.70 13.68 -5.30
C ARG A 81 -4.12 15.14 -5.52
N GLU A 82 -5.41 15.43 -5.58
CA GLU A 82 -5.93 16.75 -5.96
C GLU A 82 -5.95 17.75 -4.79
N ARG A 83 -5.68 17.32 -3.55
CA ARG A 83 -5.63 18.22 -2.39
C ARG A 83 -4.30 18.99 -2.32
N VAL A 84 -4.37 20.29 -2.58
CA VAL A 84 -3.28 21.26 -2.38
C VAL A 84 -3.52 22.01 -1.07
N GLY A 85 -2.60 21.91 -0.10
CA GLY A 85 -2.66 22.68 1.16
C GLY A 85 -1.89 22.05 2.34
N GLU A 86 -1.71 22.84 3.41
CA GLU A 86 -1.15 22.41 4.71
C GLU A 86 -2.13 21.47 5.44
N TYR A 87 -2.30 20.26 4.92
CA TYR A 87 -3.07 19.23 5.60
C TYR A 87 -2.10 18.39 6.43
N LYS A 88 -2.12 18.57 7.75
CA LYS A 88 -1.52 17.59 8.66
C LYS A 88 -2.40 16.37 8.67
N GLU A 89 -1.98 15.36 7.94
CA GLU A 89 -2.73 14.15 7.80
C GLU A 89 -2.89 13.45 9.14
N THR A 90 -4.13 13.31 9.59
CA THR A 90 -4.42 12.46 10.75
C THR A 90 -4.41 11.02 10.27
N LEU A 91 -3.81 10.11 11.04
CA LEU A 91 -3.84 8.65 10.79
C LEU A 91 -5.27 8.06 10.64
N LYS A 92 -6.30 8.86 10.91
CA LYS A 92 -7.71 8.50 10.81
C LYS A 92 -8.36 8.92 9.49
N SER A 93 -7.61 9.56 8.58
CA SER A 93 -8.11 9.89 7.25
C SER A 93 -8.41 8.62 6.46
N GLN A 94 -9.36 8.67 5.51
CA GLN A 94 -9.56 7.54 4.60
C GLN A 94 -8.31 7.24 3.78
N GLU A 95 -7.57 8.28 3.41
CA GLU A 95 -6.29 8.18 2.70
C GLU A 95 -5.28 7.33 3.49
N SER A 96 -5.25 7.47 4.81
CA SER A 96 -4.46 6.59 5.68
C SER A 96 -5.06 5.18 5.75
N ALA A 97 -6.38 5.07 5.91
CA ALA A 97 -7.07 3.79 6.05
C ALA A 97 -6.89 2.88 4.81
N VAL A 98 -6.94 3.44 3.60
CA VAL A 98 -6.79 2.64 2.36
C VAL A 98 -5.40 2.05 2.19
N ILE A 99 -4.36 2.63 2.82
CA ILE A 99 -3.01 2.03 2.86
C ILE A 99 -3.01 0.75 3.70
N TYR A 100 -3.75 0.74 4.81
CA TYR A 100 -3.95 -0.48 5.59
C TYR A 100 -4.78 -1.51 4.80
N TYR A 101 -5.80 -1.08 4.06
CA TYR A 101 -6.62 -2.01 3.26
C TYR A 101 -5.79 -2.66 2.16
N PHE A 102 -4.99 -1.87 1.43
CA PHE A 102 -4.01 -2.37 0.47
C PHE A 102 -3.08 -3.39 1.13
N THR A 103 -2.49 -3.04 2.28
CA THR A 103 -1.58 -3.93 3.00
C THR A 103 -2.24 -5.24 3.40
N ALA A 104 -3.46 -5.19 3.93
CA ALA A 104 -4.22 -6.37 4.32
C ALA A 104 -4.54 -7.27 3.11
N LEU A 105 -4.94 -6.69 1.98
CA LEU A 105 -5.16 -7.42 0.73
C LEU A 105 -3.89 -8.12 0.24
N MET A 106 -2.74 -7.45 0.25
CA MET A 106 -1.47 -8.05 -0.19
C MET A 106 -1.01 -9.15 0.77
N LYS A 107 -1.19 -8.96 2.08
CA LYS A 107 -0.82 -9.94 3.11
C LYS A 107 -1.61 -11.24 3.02
N HIS A 108 -2.84 -11.16 2.54
CA HIS A 108 -3.77 -12.29 2.47
C HIS A 108 -4.10 -12.71 1.04
N SER A 109 -3.38 -12.21 0.02
CA SER A 109 -3.70 -12.46 -1.40
C SER A 109 -3.74 -13.95 -1.76
N GLU A 110 -2.88 -14.78 -1.16
CA GLU A 110 -2.85 -16.25 -1.36
C GLU A 110 -4.08 -16.97 -0.76
N ALA A 111 -4.58 -16.49 0.37
CA ALA A 111 -5.79 -17.01 1.00
C ALA A 111 -7.08 -16.50 0.33
N LEU A 112 -6.91 -15.51 -0.54
CA LEU A 112 -7.90 -14.98 -1.46
C LEU A 112 -7.66 -15.56 -2.85
N ASN A 113 -8.39 -15.08 -3.85
CA ASN A 113 -8.12 -15.39 -5.25
C ASN A 113 -6.94 -14.53 -5.75
N SER A 114 -5.69 -14.93 -5.46
CA SER A 114 -4.45 -14.18 -5.78
C SER A 114 -4.45 -13.62 -7.21
N SER A 115 -4.78 -14.46 -8.19
CA SER A 115 -4.81 -14.09 -9.61
C SER A 115 -5.78 -12.92 -9.89
N GLU A 116 -6.99 -12.97 -9.34
CA GLU A 116 -7.99 -11.92 -9.49
C GLU A 116 -7.59 -10.63 -8.75
N VAL A 117 -7.12 -10.76 -7.51
CA VAL A 117 -6.66 -9.62 -6.69
C VAL A 117 -5.52 -8.90 -7.41
N LEU A 118 -4.53 -9.62 -7.92
CA LEU A 118 -3.39 -9.03 -8.63
C LEU A 118 -3.77 -8.46 -9.99
N ALA A 119 -4.64 -9.15 -10.75
CA ALA A 119 -5.15 -8.63 -12.01
C ALA A 119 -5.88 -7.30 -11.81
N LYS A 120 -6.74 -7.19 -10.78
CA LYS A 120 -7.44 -5.94 -10.46
C LYS A 120 -6.52 -4.88 -9.88
N THR A 121 -5.55 -5.26 -9.06
CA THR A 121 -4.51 -4.34 -8.56
C THR A 121 -3.75 -3.68 -9.71
N LYS A 122 -3.42 -4.47 -10.75
CA LYS A 122 -2.79 -4.00 -11.99
C LYS A 122 -3.71 -3.10 -12.81
N GLU A 123 -4.94 -3.55 -13.09
CA GLU A 123 -5.95 -2.81 -13.87
C GLU A 123 -6.21 -1.41 -13.28
N LEU A 124 -6.42 -1.34 -11.97
CA LEU A 124 -6.72 -0.12 -11.23
C LEU A 124 -5.46 0.69 -10.87
N ARG A 125 -4.27 0.21 -11.25
CA ARG A 125 -2.96 0.84 -10.98
C ARG A 125 -2.74 1.16 -9.49
N VAL A 126 -3.22 0.30 -8.61
CA VAL A 126 -3.22 0.53 -7.15
C VAL A 126 -1.79 0.67 -6.63
N VAL A 127 -0.86 -0.19 -7.07
CA VAL A 127 0.57 -0.13 -6.68
C VAL A 127 1.12 1.28 -6.92
N ARG A 128 0.97 1.80 -8.14
CA ARG A 128 1.41 3.14 -8.50
C ARG A 128 0.76 4.22 -7.62
N LEU A 129 -0.54 4.13 -7.38
CA LEU A 129 -1.27 5.10 -6.56
C LEU A 129 -0.74 5.13 -5.14
N VAL A 130 -0.48 3.96 -4.54
CA VAL A 130 0.11 3.82 -3.20
C VAL A 130 1.52 4.41 -3.17
N VAL A 131 2.38 4.03 -4.14
CA VAL A 131 3.76 4.55 -4.24
C VAL A 131 3.78 6.07 -4.29
N ARG A 132 3.00 6.63 -5.20
CA ARG A 132 2.92 8.08 -5.39
C ARG A 132 2.48 8.77 -4.10
N HIS A 133 1.41 8.28 -3.48
CA HIS A 133 0.88 8.83 -2.25
C HIS A 133 1.93 8.82 -1.14
N MET A 134 2.62 7.70 -0.98
CA MET A 134 3.73 7.53 -0.03
C MET A 134 4.87 8.52 -0.28
N LEU A 135 5.30 8.69 -1.53
CA LEU A 135 6.36 9.65 -1.87
C LEU A 135 5.96 11.10 -1.62
N GLN A 136 4.70 11.45 -1.88
CA GLN A 136 4.17 12.80 -1.70
C GLN A 136 3.94 13.16 -0.22
N ARG A 137 3.60 12.17 0.62
CA ARG A 137 3.14 12.36 2.01
C ARG A 137 4.08 11.80 3.07
N LYS A 138 5.24 11.25 2.70
CA LYS A 138 6.17 10.60 3.65
C LYS A 138 6.53 11.45 4.87
N ASP A 139 6.63 12.77 4.71
CA ASP A 139 7.02 13.69 5.78
C ASP A 139 5.83 14.05 6.70
N ASP A 140 4.60 13.81 6.24
CA ASP A 140 3.36 14.00 7.01
C ASP A 140 3.06 12.79 7.91
N TYR A 141 3.67 11.63 7.64
CA TYR A 141 3.35 10.36 8.30
C TYR A 141 4.38 9.93 9.35
N ALA A 142 3.87 9.24 10.38
CA ALA A 142 4.72 8.55 11.34
C ALA A 142 5.42 7.36 10.68
N LEU A 143 6.65 7.05 11.11
CA LEU A 143 7.44 5.92 10.60
C LEU A 143 6.69 4.59 10.71
N ASP A 144 5.94 4.37 11.80
CA ASP A 144 5.14 3.15 11.99
C ASP A 144 4.09 2.98 10.88
N PHE A 145 3.47 4.08 10.43
CA PHE A 145 2.53 4.06 9.33
C PHE A 145 3.23 3.76 8.00
N LEU A 146 4.40 4.37 7.76
CA LEU A 146 5.16 4.08 6.55
C LEU A 146 5.58 2.60 6.48
N GLY A 147 5.88 1.99 7.63
CA GLY A 147 6.16 0.57 7.77
C GLY A 147 5.00 -0.33 7.32
N VAL A 148 3.75 0.09 7.53
CA VAL A 148 2.56 -0.66 7.08
C VAL A 148 2.52 -0.75 5.56
N ALA A 149 2.66 0.37 4.85
CA ALA A 149 2.66 0.37 3.39
C ALA A 149 3.78 -0.52 2.83
N VAL A 150 4.94 -0.50 3.48
CA VAL A 150 6.08 -1.32 3.10
C VAL A 150 5.85 -2.80 3.38
N GLU A 151 5.23 -3.17 4.51
CA GLU A 151 4.76 -4.55 4.72
C GLU A 151 3.84 -4.99 3.57
N GLY A 152 2.94 -4.11 3.11
CA GLY A 152 2.07 -4.37 1.96
C GLY A 152 2.86 -4.67 0.68
N PHE A 153 3.84 -3.84 0.34
CA PHE A 153 4.72 -4.08 -0.82
C PHE A 153 5.60 -5.31 -0.65
N ALA A 154 6.06 -5.61 0.56
CA ALA A 154 6.80 -6.82 0.88
C ALA A 154 5.98 -8.06 0.54
N LYS A 155 4.74 -8.09 1.03
CA LYS A 155 3.81 -9.20 0.81
C LYS A 155 3.42 -9.34 -0.65
N LEU A 156 3.25 -8.22 -1.35
CA LEU A 156 3.06 -8.23 -2.80
C LEU A 156 4.26 -8.85 -3.52
N ALA A 157 5.49 -8.46 -3.16
CA ALA A 157 6.70 -9.00 -3.76
C ALA A 157 6.91 -10.50 -3.46
N GLU A 158 6.50 -10.95 -2.27
CA GLU A 158 6.56 -12.36 -1.87
C GLU A 158 5.55 -13.25 -2.62
N SER A 159 4.49 -12.68 -3.20
CA SER A 159 3.50 -13.42 -3.98
C SER A 159 4.14 -14.09 -5.20
N GLU A 160 3.85 -15.38 -5.43
CA GLU A 160 4.39 -16.15 -6.56
C GLU A 160 4.09 -15.50 -7.92
N ASP A 161 2.92 -14.89 -8.04
CA ASP A 161 2.39 -14.33 -9.28
C ASP A 161 2.95 -12.93 -9.61
N PHE A 162 3.49 -12.18 -8.64
CA PHE A 162 3.91 -10.79 -8.86
C PHE A 162 5.26 -10.64 -9.58
N PRO A 163 6.36 -11.28 -9.13
CA PRO A 163 7.71 -11.09 -9.71
C PRO A 163 7.82 -11.37 -11.21
N PRO A 164 7.12 -12.35 -11.80
CA PRO A 164 7.18 -12.57 -13.25
C PRO A 164 6.63 -11.40 -14.08
N GLN A 165 5.72 -10.60 -13.51
CA GLN A 165 4.96 -9.55 -14.22
C GLN A 165 5.01 -8.19 -13.52
N TRP A 166 5.92 -7.96 -12.57
CA TRP A 166 5.93 -6.76 -11.73
C TRP A 166 5.98 -5.46 -12.55
N LYS A 167 6.68 -5.47 -13.69
CA LYS A 167 6.79 -4.34 -14.62
C LYS A 167 5.43 -3.93 -15.19
N GLU A 168 4.50 -4.86 -15.33
CA GLU A 168 3.16 -4.59 -15.87
C GLU A 168 2.27 -3.80 -14.91
N PHE A 169 2.64 -3.68 -13.63
CA PHE A 169 1.95 -2.84 -12.67
C PHE A 169 2.22 -1.34 -12.87
N PHE A 170 3.14 -1.00 -13.78
CA PHE A 170 3.59 0.36 -14.07
C PHE A 170 3.38 0.67 -15.54
N ALA A 171 2.76 1.80 -15.84
CA ALA A 171 2.49 2.23 -17.22
C ALA A 171 3.69 2.95 -17.85
N THR A 172 4.58 3.51 -17.03
CA THR A 172 5.72 4.29 -17.48
C THR A 172 6.98 3.94 -16.69
N ARG A 173 8.15 4.25 -17.28
CA ARG A 173 9.43 4.11 -16.60
C ARG A 173 9.55 4.98 -15.36
N GLU A 174 8.99 6.18 -15.39
CA GLU A 174 8.96 7.10 -14.23
C GLU A 174 8.24 6.46 -13.04
N GLU A 175 7.14 5.76 -13.28
CA GLU A 175 6.39 5.07 -12.21
C GLU A 175 7.19 3.92 -11.59
N MET A 176 7.99 3.21 -12.40
CA MET A 176 8.92 2.19 -11.89
C MET A 176 10.04 2.84 -11.06
N GLU A 177 10.62 3.93 -11.54
CA GLU A 177 11.66 4.67 -10.81
C GLU A 177 11.12 5.22 -9.49
N ASP A 178 9.86 5.69 -9.45
CA ASP A 178 9.18 6.09 -8.22
C ASP A 178 9.02 4.92 -7.23
N PHE A 179 8.65 3.73 -7.72
CA PHE A 179 8.61 2.53 -6.87
C PHE A 179 9.99 2.21 -6.28
N LEU A 180 11.04 2.31 -7.09
CA LEU A 180 12.42 2.11 -6.64
C LEU A 180 12.88 3.20 -5.66
N LYS A 181 12.41 4.45 -5.77
CA LYS A 181 12.74 5.52 -4.81
C LYS A 181 12.28 5.22 -3.39
N LEU A 182 11.27 4.37 -3.21
CA LEU A 182 10.86 3.93 -1.87
C LEU A 182 12.00 3.18 -1.13
N GLN A 183 13.01 2.66 -1.84
CA GLN A 183 14.24 2.11 -1.26
C GLN A 183 14.98 3.13 -0.38
N GLY A 184 15.13 4.35 -0.91
CA GLY A 184 15.93 5.41 -0.28
C GLY A 184 15.30 5.97 1.00
N ILE A 185 14.05 5.60 1.30
CA ILE A 185 13.37 5.96 2.55
C ILE A 185 13.85 5.05 3.71
N GLY A 186 14.70 4.05 3.44
CA GLY A 186 15.30 3.17 4.45
C GLY A 186 14.36 2.09 4.97
N ILE A 187 13.26 1.83 4.26
CA ILE A 187 12.20 0.92 4.70
C ILE A 187 12.16 -0.37 3.83
N LEU A 188 12.72 -0.36 2.61
CA LEU A 188 12.58 -1.44 1.61
C LEU A 188 13.87 -2.18 1.21
N GLU A 189 14.97 -2.03 1.96
CA GLU A 189 16.29 -2.57 1.55
C GLU A 189 16.25 -4.05 1.16
N ASP A 190 15.52 -4.89 1.89
CA ASP A 190 15.46 -6.34 1.64
C ASP A 190 14.61 -6.74 0.41
N ILE A 191 13.50 -6.04 0.15
CA ILE A 191 12.56 -6.38 -0.94
C ILE A 191 13.13 -6.01 -2.30
N LEU A 192 13.83 -4.88 -2.36
CA LEU A 192 14.43 -4.41 -3.60
C LEU A 192 15.77 -5.08 -3.89
N LEU A 193 16.50 -5.55 -2.88
CA LEU A 193 17.63 -6.46 -3.10
C LEU A 193 17.16 -7.72 -3.84
N TRP A 194 16.00 -8.24 -3.43
CA TRP A 194 15.39 -9.42 -4.03
C TRP A 194 14.89 -9.15 -5.45
N LEU A 195 14.17 -8.04 -5.70
CA LEU A 195 13.75 -7.66 -7.06
C LEU A 195 14.93 -7.35 -8.00
N SER A 196 15.99 -6.69 -7.49
CA SER A 196 17.22 -6.47 -8.27
C SER A 196 17.91 -7.78 -8.63
N ALA A 197 17.95 -8.73 -7.70
CA ALA A 197 18.50 -10.06 -7.96
C ALA A 197 17.64 -10.83 -8.99
N LEU A 198 16.33 -10.65 -8.97
CA LEU A 198 15.39 -11.21 -9.93
C LEU A 198 15.59 -10.62 -11.33
N GLU A 199 15.79 -9.30 -11.44
CA GLU A 199 16.06 -8.63 -12.71
C GLU A 199 17.42 -9.06 -13.30
N LEU A 200 18.46 -9.17 -12.47
CA LEU A 200 19.74 -9.78 -12.86
C LEU A 200 19.59 -11.23 -13.32
N ALA A 201 18.72 -12.02 -12.68
CA ALA A 201 18.46 -13.39 -13.09
C ALA A 201 17.70 -13.46 -14.42
N GLN A 202 16.76 -12.55 -14.65
CA GLN A 202 15.99 -12.45 -15.90
C GLN A 202 16.86 -11.99 -17.07
N SER A 203 17.73 -10.99 -16.89
CA SER A 203 18.62 -10.50 -17.94
C SER A 203 19.61 -11.58 -18.41
N VAL A 204 20.12 -12.39 -17.48
CA VAL A 204 21.01 -13.53 -17.81
C VAL A 204 20.29 -14.61 -18.63
N THR A 205 18.98 -14.79 -18.43
CA THR A 205 18.20 -15.77 -19.20
C THR A 205 17.77 -15.30 -20.59
N GLU A 206 17.75 -13.99 -20.85
CA GLU A 206 17.45 -13.45 -22.18
C GLU A 206 18.68 -13.46 -23.09
N ASP A 207 19.88 -13.20 -22.54
CA ASP A 207 21.14 -13.26 -23.30
C ASP A 207 21.48 -14.70 -23.77
N ASP A 208 21.16 -15.73 -22.97
CA ASP A 208 21.45 -17.14 -23.29
C ASP A 208 20.53 -17.72 -24.39
N LYS A 209 19.42 -17.04 -24.75
CA LYS A 209 18.54 -17.43 -25.86
C LYS A 209 19.04 -16.97 -27.23
N THR A 210 20.04 -16.09 -27.29
CA THR A 210 20.63 -15.60 -28.55
C THR A 210 21.99 -16.23 -28.89
N ALA A 211 22.55 -17.06 -27.99
CA ALA A 211 23.81 -17.77 -28.24
C ALA A 211 23.59 -19.20 -28.79
N PRO A 212 24.27 -19.59 -29.89
CA PRO A 212 24.19 -20.95 -30.40
C PRO A 212 24.86 -21.94 -29.43
N THR A 213 24.12 -22.98 -29.09
CA THR A 213 24.45 -24.15 -28.27
C THR A 213 25.95 -24.47 -28.13
N ARG A 214 26.53 -24.09 -26.99
CA ARG A 214 27.75 -24.74 -26.47
C ARG A 214 27.52 -25.24 -25.05
N THR A 215 27.81 -26.53 -24.90
CA THR A 215 27.64 -27.38 -23.72
C THR A 215 28.28 -26.79 -22.46
N GLY A 216 27.52 -26.08 -21.63
CA GLY A 216 27.99 -25.53 -20.35
C GLY A 216 26.94 -25.30 -19.25
N GLY A 217 25.68 -25.71 -19.44
CA GLY A 217 24.53 -25.27 -18.62
C GLY A 217 24.41 -25.77 -17.16
N LYS A 218 25.44 -26.40 -16.57
CA LYS A 218 25.37 -26.93 -15.18
C LYS A 218 25.97 -26.02 -14.11
N GLU A 219 26.87 -25.10 -14.45
CA GLU A 219 27.49 -24.20 -13.45
C GLU A 219 26.67 -22.92 -13.18
N ALA A 220 26.03 -22.34 -14.20
CA ALA A 220 25.23 -21.12 -14.04
C ALA A 220 24.03 -21.32 -13.10
N LYS A 221 23.32 -22.46 -13.21
CA LYS A 221 22.20 -22.81 -12.32
C LYS A 221 22.62 -23.01 -10.85
N LYS A 222 23.89 -23.34 -10.59
CA LYS A 222 24.38 -23.57 -9.22
C LYS A 222 24.74 -22.27 -8.51
N ARG A 223 25.19 -21.23 -9.23
CA ARG A 223 25.51 -19.91 -8.66
C ARG A 223 24.27 -19.11 -8.25
N VAL A 224 23.20 -19.14 -9.05
CA VAL A 224 21.93 -18.46 -8.74
C VAL A 224 21.26 -19.06 -7.49
N ARG A 225 21.36 -20.39 -7.30
CA ARG A 225 20.77 -21.10 -6.16
C ARG A 225 21.46 -20.81 -4.82
N ILE A 226 22.73 -20.39 -4.83
CA ILE A 226 23.49 -20.04 -3.61
C ILE A 226 23.10 -18.63 -3.12
N PHE A 227 22.65 -17.74 -4.01
CA PHE A 227 22.21 -16.39 -3.66
C PHE A 227 20.74 -16.32 -3.19
N LEU A 228 19.92 -17.32 -3.52
CA LEU A 228 18.47 -17.36 -3.26
C LEU A 228 18.06 -18.13 -1.99
N MET A 229 18.92 -18.26 -0.98
CA MET A 229 18.48 -18.79 0.32
C MET A 229 18.09 -17.62 1.22
N PRO A 230 16.78 -17.43 1.54
CA PRO A 230 16.41 -16.55 2.62
C PRO A 230 17.10 -17.09 3.87
N LYS A 231 17.74 -16.22 4.65
CA LYS A 231 18.09 -16.57 6.03
C LYS A 231 16.79 -16.94 6.71
N ARG A 232 16.54 -18.25 6.91
CA ARG A 232 15.45 -18.74 7.74
C ARG A 232 15.62 -18.08 9.10
N TYR A 233 14.78 -17.11 9.40
CA TYR A 233 14.65 -16.63 10.77
C TYR A 233 14.22 -17.83 11.61
N PRO A 234 14.83 -18.06 12.79
CA PRO A 234 14.33 -19.06 13.71
C PRO A 234 12.90 -18.70 14.10
N ASP A 235 11.99 -19.67 14.03
CA ASP A 235 10.63 -19.59 14.55
C ASP A 235 10.66 -19.10 16.00
N LYS A 236 10.53 -17.79 16.18
CA LYS A 236 10.23 -17.20 17.48
C LYS A 236 8.72 -17.10 17.55
N LYS A 237 8.13 -18.05 18.26
CA LYS A 237 6.77 -17.92 18.83
C LYS A 237 6.61 -16.48 19.31
N ALA A 238 5.66 -15.76 18.72
CA ALA A 238 5.35 -14.39 19.08
C ALA A 238 4.76 -14.36 20.49
N GLU A 239 5.62 -14.30 21.51
CA GLU A 239 5.24 -13.71 22.78
C GLU A 239 5.09 -12.21 22.54
N THR A 240 3.85 -11.74 22.59
CA THR A 240 3.47 -10.34 22.60
C THR A 240 4.12 -9.66 23.81
N ARG A 241 5.34 -9.15 23.64
CA ARG A 241 5.98 -8.35 24.68
C ARG A 241 5.22 -7.03 24.81
N PRO A 242 4.78 -6.64 26.01
CA PRO A 242 4.04 -5.41 26.19
C PRO A 242 4.93 -4.20 25.85
N LEU A 243 4.32 -3.22 25.18
CA LEU A 243 4.92 -1.95 24.71
C LEU A 243 5.74 -1.22 25.80
N SER A 244 5.44 -1.49 27.07
CA SER A 244 6.17 -0.99 28.25
C SER A 244 7.66 -1.37 28.27
N ASP A 245 8.04 -2.51 27.70
CA ASP A 245 9.44 -2.98 27.72
C ASP A 245 10.29 -2.32 26.62
N LEU A 246 9.67 -1.93 25.50
CA LEU A 246 10.31 -1.13 24.45
C LEU A 246 10.58 0.29 24.96
N LEU A 247 9.63 0.91 25.66
CA LEU A 247 9.79 2.26 26.23
C LEU A 247 10.86 2.33 27.32
N LYS A 248 11.06 1.27 28.11
CA LYS A 248 12.15 1.19 29.09
C LYS A 248 13.53 1.11 28.45
N LYS A 249 13.67 0.44 27.31
CA LYS A 249 14.95 0.36 26.59
C LYS A 249 15.34 1.69 25.94
N VAL A 250 14.37 2.42 25.40
CA VAL A 250 14.61 3.75 24.81
C VAL A 250 15.04 4.75 25.88
N LYS A 251 14.42 4.74 27.07
CA LYS A 251 14.84 5.60 28.19
C LYS A 251 16.25 5.28 28.72
N LYS A 252 16.68 4.02 28.64
CA LYS A 252 18.01 3.60 29.11
C LYS A 252 19.13 3.89 28.11
N ALA A 253 18.80 4.11 26.84
CA ALA A 253 19.76 4.48 25.80
C ALA A 253 19.95 6.01 25.69
N ALA A 254 19.11 6.80 26.35
CA ALA A 254 19.12 8.26 26.35
C ALA A 254 19.79 8.88 27.59
N THR A 255 20.49 8.07 28.38
CA THR A 255 21.30 8.45 29.56
C THR A 255 22.64 7.76 29.47
#